data_AF-A0A1N7P1Z9-F1
#
_entry.id   AF-A0A1N7P1Z9-F1
#
_cell.length_a   1.000
_cell.length_b   1.000
_cell.length_c   1.000
_cell.angle_alpha   90.00
_cell.angle_beta   90.00
_cell.angle_gamma   90.00
#
_symmetry.space_group_name_H-M   'P 1'
#
loop_
_entity.id
_entity.type
_entity.pdbx_description
1 polymer ?
#
loop_
_entity_poly.entity_id
_entity_poly.type
_entity_poly.pdbx_seq_one_letter_code
_entity_poly.pdbx_strand_id
1 'polypeptide(L)'
;MCKRLMKSRFHREIRDGFRPFFKEKKSLTPGKVRLQWSTHGYQVILVADAHSTTDNGVLTAEQIVAHHNRTLNVLENPDHYIQVLPSEEIRFGSRRI
;
A
#
# COMPACT_ATOMS: atom_id res chain seq x y z
N MET A 1 -28.55 -34.29 -5.94
CA MET A 1 -29.30 -33.51 -6.96
C MET A 1 -29.60 -32.12 -6.41
N CYS A 2 -29.13 -31.08 -7.08
CA CYS A 2 -29.95 -30.02 -7.72
C CYS A 2 -30.48 -28.95 -6.73
N LYS A 3 -29.70 -27.89 -6.45
CA LYS A 3 -29.74 -26.55 -7.11
C LYS A 3 -31.07 -25.80 -6.96
N ARG A 4 -30.92 -24.53 -6.55
CA ARG A 4 -31.66 -23.33 -7.00
C ARG A 4 -32.93 -22.99 -6.21
N LEU A 5 -32.86 -21.90 -5.45
CA LEU A 5 -33.61 -20.64 -5.61
C LEU A 5 -33.63 -19.87 -4.27
N MET A 6 -33.71 -18.53 -4.35
CA MET A 6 -33.77 -17.57 -3.23
C MET A 6 -32.44 -17.06 -2.66
N LYS A 7 -31.59 -16.52 -3.54
CA LYS A 7 -30.74 -15.35 -3.20
C LYS A 7 -31.17 -14.17 -4.07
N SER A 8 -32.40 -13.71 -3.90
CA SER A 8 -32.95 -12.54 -4.60
C SER A 8 -33.18 -11.40 -3.61
N ARG A 9 -32.10 -10.78 -3.13
CA ARG A 9 -32.14 -9.45 -2.52
C ARG A 9 -30.78 -8.72 -2.42
N PHE A 10 -29.81 -9.10 -3.25
CA PHE A 10 -28.45 -8.54 -3.19
C PHE A 10 -28.02 -7.93 -4.55
N HIS A 11 -28.92 -7.22 -5.24
CA HIS A 11 -28.69 -6.79 -6.62
C HIS A 11 -29.32 -5.44 -6.98
N ARG A 12 -29.16 -4.38 -6.17
CA ARG A 12 -29.61 -3.05 -6.65
C ARG A 12 -28.87 -1.77 -6.23
N GLU A 13 -27.75 -1.81 -5.52
CA GLU A 13 -27.04 -0.55 -5.17
C GLU A 13 -25.51 -0.63 -5.37
N ILE A 14 -25.07 -1.21 -6.50
CA ILE A 14 -23.72 -0.96 -7.03
C ILE A 14 -23.85 -0.64 -8.51
N ARG A 15 -24.43 0.51 -8.79
CA ARG A 15 -24.45 1.16 -10.09
C ARG A 15 -24.43 2.64 -9.74
N ASP A 16 -23.43 3.34 -10.26
CA ASP A 16 -23.19 4.78 -10.09
C ASP A 16 -22.18 5.13 -9.00
N GLY A 17 -20.88 4.99 -9.32
CA GLY A 17 -19.89 5.79 -8.61
C GLY A 17 -18.41 5.43 -8.77
N PHE A 18 -18.06 4.18 -9.10
CA PHE A 18 -16.65 3.80 -9.23
C PHE A 18 -16.20 3.89 -10.69
N ARG A 19 -15.72 5.06 -11.13
CA ARG A 19 -14.99 5.14 -12.40
C ARG A 19 -13.69 4.36 -12.23
N PRO A 20 -13.44 3.28 -12.98
CA PRO A 20 -12.14 2.62 -12.96
C PRO A 20 -11.19 3.54 -13.73
N PHE A 21 -10.34 4.30 -13.03
CA PHE A 21 -9.18 4.92 -13.66
C PHE A 21 -8.10 3.85 -13.86
N PHE A 22 -8.42 2.82 -14.64
CA PHE A 22 -7.44 1.89 -15.16
C PHE A 22 -6.75 2.59 -16.34
N LYS A 23 -5.72 3.38 -16.04
CA LYS A 23 -4.71 3.68 -17.06
C LYS A 23 -3.90 2.39 -17.27
N GLU A 24 -3.97 1.92 -18.50
CA GLU A 24 -3.10 0.95 -19.16
C GLU A 24 -1.73 0.82 -18.46
N LYS A 25 -1.46 -0.34 -17.86
CA LYS A 25 -0.16 -0.64 -17.23
C LYS A 25 0.91 -0.68 -18.33
N LYS A 26 1.57 0.46 -18.56
CA LYS A 26 2.75 0.51 -19.42
C LYS A 26 3.84 -0.41 -18.86
N SER A 27 4.09 -1.47 -19.62
CA SER A 27 5.39 -2.07 -19.91
C SER A 27 6.41 -2.08 -18.76
N LEU A 28 6.59 -3.26 -18.17
CA LEU A 28 7.68 -3.55 -17.26
C LEU A 28 9.00 -3.61 -18.06
N THR A 29 9.98 -2.79 -17.68
CA THR A 29 11.38 -3.01 -18.08
C THR A 29 11.90 -4.28 -17.39
N PRO A 30 12.47 -5.25 -18.11
CA PRO A 30 13.04 -6.45 -17.49
C PRO A 30 14.09 -6.08 -16.42
N GLY A 31 13.98 -6.68 -15.23
CA GLY A 31 14.98 -6.56 -14.15
C GLY A 31 14.73 -5.48 -13.08
N LYS A 32 13.72 -4.60 -13.21
CA LYS A 32 13.41 -3.62 -12.15
C LYS A 32 12.49 -4.23 -11.09
N VAL A 33 13.00 -4.40 -9.86
CA VAL A 33 12.21 -4.86 -8.71
C VAL A 33 11.28 -3.73 -8.28
N ARG A 34 9.99 -4.03 -8.19
CA ARG A 34 8.97 -3.07 -7.73
C ARG A 34 8.28 -3.63 -6.49
N LEU A 35 8.11 -2.79 -5.47
CA LEU A 35 7.39 -3.16 -4.26
C LEU A 35 5.88 -3.29 -4.50
N GLN A 36 5.24 -4.23 -3.79
CA GLN A 36 3.84 -4.62 -3.99
C GLN A 36 2.85 -3.45 -3.84
N TRP A 37 3.09 -2.52 -2.91
CA TRP A 37 2.19 -1.38 -2.73
C TRP A 37 2.06 -0.54 -4.01
N SER A 38 3.17 -0.39 -4.73
CA SER A 38 3.21 0.40 -5.95
C SER A 38 2.75 -0.35 -7.20
N THR A 39 2.77 -1.70 -7.21
CA THR A 39 2.16 -2.50 -8.29
C THR A 39 0.62 -2.43 -8.26
N HIS A 40 0.08 -2.19 -7.06
CA HIS A 40 -1.35 -2.02 -6.79
C HIS A 40 -1.80 -0.55 -6.84
N GLY A 41 -0.86 0.39 -7.01
CA GLY A 41 -1.19 1.79 -7.16
C GLY A 41 -1.49 2.54 -5.85
N TYR A 42 -1.08 2.00 -4.69
CA TYR A 42 -1.30 2.67 -3.41
C TYR A 42 -0.40 3.89 -3.22
N GLN A 43 -0.93 4.88 -2.52
CA GLN A 43 -0.14 5.93 -1.88
C GLN A 43 0.16 5.46 -0.45
N VAL A 44 1.42 5.59 -0.01
CA VAL A 44 1.88 5.00 1.25
C VAL A 44 2.50 6.06 2.14
N ILE A 45 2.05 6.07 3.40
CA ILE A 45 2.75 6.70 4.52
C ILE A 45 3.27 5.58 5.41
N LEU A 46 4.58 5.51 5.60
CA LEU A 46 5.22 4.68 6.62
C LEU A 46 5.23 5.45 7.93
N VAL A 47 4.73 4.81 8.99
CA VAL A 47 4.74 5.37 10.33
C VAL A 47 6.10 5.10 10.97
N ALA A 48 6.89 6.15 11.19
CA ALA A 48 8.31 6.07 11.53
C ALA A 48 8.59 5.36 12.88
N ASP A 49 7.63 5.45 13.80
CA ASP A 49 7.69 5.06 15.20
C ASP A 49 6.72 3.92 15.55
N ALA A 50 6.06 3.31 14.55
CA ALA A 50 5.07 2.24 14.76
C ALA A 50 5.39 0.94 14.01
N HIS A 51 6.67 0.61 13.90
CA HIS A 51 7.13 -0.69 13.43
C HIS A 51 8.40 -1.11 14.19
N SER A 52 8.66 -2.42 14.23
CA SER A 52 9.80 -2.96 14.96
C SER A 52 10.36 -4.18 14.24
N THR A 53 11.53 -4.61 14.72
CA THR A 53 12.25 -5.79 14.25
C THR A 53 13.12 -6.32 15.39
N THR A 54 13.84 -7.40 15.15
CA THR A 54 14.88 -7.91 16.04
C THR A 54 16.26 -7.66 15.46
N ASP A 55 17.28 -7.75 16.32
CA ASP A 55 18.68 -7.81 15.90
C ASP A 55 18.90 -8.97 14.92
N ASN A 56 19.91 -8.84 14.05
CA ASN A 56 20.27 -9.88 13.09
C ASN A 56 21.73 -10.38 13.22
N GLY A 57 22.40 -10.01 14.32
CA GLY A 57 23.81 -10.34 14.58
C GLY A 57 24.82 -9.40 13.92
N VAL A 58 24.40 -8.49 13.04
CA VAL A 58 25.24 -7.44 12.42
C VAL A 58 24.78 -6.05 12.84
N LEU A 59 23.47 -5.81 12.80
CA LEU A 59 22.83 -4.56 13.20
C LEU A 59 21.87 -4.80 14.36
N THR A 60 21.78 -3.82 15.24
CA THR A 60 20.73 -3.77 16.27
C THR A 60 19.37 -3.46 15.63
N ALA A 61 18.28 -3.84 16.29
CA ALA A 61 16.93 -3.53 15.87
C ALA A 61 16.72 -2.03 15.64
N GLU A 62 17.29 -1.19 16.51
CA GLU A 62 17.24 0.27 16.39
C GLU A 62 17.94 0.76 15.11
N GLN A 63 19.13 0.22 14.80
CA GLN A 63 19.85 0.54 13.57
C GLN A 63 19.06 0.09 12.33
N ILE A 64 18.41 -1.06 12.38
CA ILE A 64 17.58 -1.56 11.28
C ILE A 64 16.37 -0.64 11.07
N VAL A 65 15.65 -0.27 12.13
CA VAL A 65 14.52 0.67 12.05
C VAL A 65 14.97 2.03 11.49
N ALA A 66 16.07 2.59 12.01
CA ALA A 66 16.63 3.85 11.52
C ALA A 66 17.00 3.77 10.03
N HIS A 67 17.58 2.64 9.60
CA HIS A 67 17.88 2.40 8.19
C HIS A 67 16.61 2.36 7.33
N HIS A 68 15.56 1.67 7.76
CA HIS A 68 14.30 1.56 7.01
C HIS A 68 13.61 2.91 6.86
N ASN A 69 13.56 3.71 7.93
CA ASN A 69 13.04 5.07 7.89
C ASN A 69 13.81 5.96 6.89
N ARG A 70 15.11 5.71 6.70
CA ARG A 70 15.97 6.49 5.79
C ARG A 70 15.96 6.01 4.35
N THR A 71 15.73 4.72 4.09
CA THR A 71 15.85 4.16 2.74
C THR A 71 14.51 3.98 2.05
N LEU A 72 13.43 3.69 2.78
CA LEU A 72 12.12 3.42 2.19
C LEU A 72 11.50 4.66 1.53
N ASN A 73 11.79 5.87 2.02
CA ASN A 73 11.34 7.11 1.38
C ASN A 73 12.02 7.40 0.02
N VAL A 74 13.22 6.86 -0.21
CA VAL A 74 14.02 7.07 -1.43
C VAL A 74 13.88 5.89 -2.41
N LEU A 75 13.11 4.85 -2.07
CA LEU A 75 12.91 3.73 -2.97
C LEU A 75 12.31 4.21 -4.30
N GLU A 76 13.12 4.10 -5.35
CA GLU A 76 12.81 4.65 -6.66
C GLU A 76 11.56 4.02 -7.27
N ASN A 77 10.50 4.81 -7.32
CA ASN A 77 9.44 4.58 -8.27
C ASN A 77 9.02 5.94 -8.85
N PRO A 78 9.10 6.12 -10.20
CA PRO A 78 8.84 7.41 -10.85
C PRO A 78 7.48 8.02 -10.50
N ASP A 79 6.49 7.16 -10.23
CA ASP A 79 5.10 7.55 -10.09
C ASP A 79 4.57 7.38 -8.65
N HIS A 80 5.37 6.83 -7.73
CA HIS A 80 4.95 6.48 -6.37
C HIS A 80 6.09 6.67 -5.37
N TYR A 81 5.89 7.44 -4.31
CA TYR A 81 6.86 7.60 -3.23
C TYR A 81 6.25 7.25 -1.88
N ILE A 82 7.12 6.88 -0.94
CA ILE A 82 6.73 6.63 0.45
C ILE A 82 7.03 7.90 1.25
N GLN A 83 6.04 8.39 1.99
CA GLN A 83 6.28 9.41 3.01
C GLN A 83 6.57 8.71 4.33
N VAL A 84 7.55 9.20 5.08
CA VAL A 84 7.87 8.67 6.42
C VAL A 84 7.55 9.78 7.41
N LEU A 85 6.59 9.54 8.30
CA LEU A 85 6.09 10.51 9.27
C LEU A 85 5.98 9.86 10.65
N PRO A 86 6.24 10.58 11.75
CA PRO A 86 5.91 10.09 13.08
C PRO A 86 4.40 9.97 13.24
N SER A 87 3.95 9.05 14.10
CA SER A 87 2.54 8.74 14.33
C SER A 87 1.70 9.98 14.69
N GLU A 88 2.29 10.92 15.41
CA GLU A 88 1.66 12.19 15.83
C GLU A 88 1.37 13.16 14.68
N GLU A 89 2.04 13.04 13.54
CA GLU A 89 1.83 13.89 12.35
C GLU A 89 0.81 13.29 11.37
N ILE A 90 0.46 12.01 11.54
CA ILE A 90 -0.46 11.33 10.64
C ILE A 90 -1.89 11.85 10.89
N ARG A 91 -2.56 12.24 9.81
CA ARG A 91 -3.95 12.68 9.83
C ARG A 91 -4.78 11.73 8.98
N PHE A 92 -5.71 11.03 9.62
CA PHE A 92 -6.69 10.22 8.91
C PHE A 92 -7.83 11.13 8.45
N GLY A 93 -7.93 11.34 7.14
CA GLY A 93 -9.10 11.98 6.57
C GLY A 93 -10.34 11.09 6.76
N SER A 94 -11.50 11.70 6.97
CA SER A 94 -12.80 11.01 6.95
C SER A 94 -13.21 10.65 5.52
N ARG A 95 -12.39 9.86 4.81
CA ARG A 95 -12.83 9.22 3.58
C ARG A 95 -13.45 7.88 3.98
N ARG A 96 -14.78 7.85 4.10
CA ARG A 96 -15.50 6.57 4.13
C ARG A 96 -15.20 5.86 2.82
N ILE A 97 -14.58 4.69 2.96
CA ILE A 97 -14.38 3.69 1.92
C ILE A 97 -15.73 3.06 1.56
#